data_AF-A0A956AFD5-F1
#
_entry.id   AF-A0A956AFD5-F1
#
_cell.length_a   1.000
_cell.length_b   1.000
_cell.length_c   1.000
_cell.angle_alpha   90.00
_cell.angle_beta   90.00
_cell.angle_gamma   90.00
#
_symmetry.space_group_name_H-M   'P 1'
#
loop_
_entity.id
_entity.type
_entity.pdbx_description
1 polymer ?
#
loop_
_entity_poly.entity_id
_entity_poly.type
_entity_poly.pdbx_seq_one_letter_code
_entity_poly.pdbx_strand_id
1 'polypeptide(L)'
;NGGDLRFGPDGYLYIALGDGGSGGDPQNHAQRPETILGSLLRIDVDQGDPVCRTPYGIPADNPFAEGRCGMDQPTRGRPEVYAWGLRNVWRMAFDPGTGELWAADVGQDEIEEIDLIVRGGNYGWRAIEGDRCYEAGCDPAGFIAPIHTYGHDEGESITGGFVYRGARLPELFGAYLFADYASGRIWALRRGDAGAPADVTLLADTDHRISSFGEDADGELYVVAFTAGQSILRLRRRGGVPDPEPIPPTLSATGCYADTATATLAPGVIPFRPAAPFWSDGAEKRRFFALPAGAAMTWRPDDAFEFPEGSVTVKEFRLPDAAGQPRLFETRLFVKDADRWSGYSYRWRADGTDADLVAGALQEDLATPAGPQPWLYPSRSQCDACHTREAGYALGLSSRQLNSPLDYGAGPQNQLAALAEAGYLAGLPGPPAELPAFVAPTDPDAPIEARARAWLHTNCAGCHRPDSRVDADLDLRADIPLAEMKICDVEPRHPDPADPEAPLLAPGDAAGSVLFQRLRVRGERQMPPLGTFAVDLRGRDLVGAWIQQLEGCP
;
A
#
# COMPACT_ATOMS: atom_id res chain seq x y z
N ASN A 1 14.66 10.82 2.28
CA ASN A 1 16.11 10.89 2.60
C ASN A 1 16.43 9.85 3.64
N GLY A 2 17.30 8.90 3.29
CA GLY A 2 17.80 7.85 4.16
C GLY A 2 18.73 8.42 5.24
N GLY A 3 19.78 7.66 5.56
CA GLY A 3 20.71 8.06 6.62
C GLY A 3 21.31 6.90 7.40
N ASP A 4 21.29 5.69 6.82
CA ASP A 4 21.92 4.54 7.49
C ASP A 4 23.43 4.75 7.60
N LEU A 5 24.00 4.22 8.68
CA LEU A 5 25.40 4.34 9.04
C LEU A 5 25.98 2.95 9.27
N ARG A 6 27.09 2.62 8.62
CA ARG A 6 27.76 1.33 8.79
C ARG A 6 29.27 1.49 8.81
N PHE A 7 29.93 0.81 9.74
CA PHE A 7 31.36 0.59 9.61
C PHE A 7 31.61 -0.53 8.61
N GLY A 8 32.50 -0.27 7.66
CA GLY A 8 32.97 -1.28 6.72
C GLY A 8 34.00 -2.21 7.34
N PRO A 9 34.30 -3.35 6.69
CA PRO A 9 35.36 -4.26 7.10
C PRO A 9 36.76 -3.61 7.03
N ASP A 10 36.87 -2.48 6.35
CA ASP A 10 38.07 -1.64 6.27
C ASP A 10 38.22 -0.65 7.43
N GLY A 11 37.25 -0.60 8.36
CA GLY A 11 37.27 0.27 9.53
C GLY A 11 36.75 1.69 9.28
N TYR A 12 36.33 2.03 8.06
CA TYR A 12 35.79 3.35 7.74
C TYR A 12 34.28 3.41 7.94
N LEU A 13 33.77 4.63 8.17
CA LEU A 13 32.33 4.87 8.31
C LEU A 13 31.71 5.18 6.94
N TYR A 14 30.69 4.41 6.59
CA TYR A 14 29.86 4.60 5.41
C TYR A 14 28.55 5.30 5.79
N ILE A 15 28.12 6.25 4.96
CA ILE A 15 26.95 7.10 5.22
C ILE A 15 26.09 7.18 3.95
N ALA A 16 24.84 6.74 4.04
CA ALA A 16 23.88 6.86 2.94
C ALA A 16 23.17 8.22 2.98
N LEU A 17 23.11 8.93 1.84
CA LEU A 17 22.38 10.19 1.72
C LEU A 17 21.52 10.18 0.45
N GLY A 18 20.23 10.47 0.62
CA GLY A 18 19.31 10.64 -0.52
C GLY A 18 19.60 11.90 -1.33
N ASP A 19 18.93 12.02 -2.47
CA ASP A 19 19.06 13.11 -3.46
C ASP A 19 18.59 14.50 -2.94
N GLY A 20 17.89 14.54 -1.81
CA GLY A 20 17.36 15.76 -1.22
C GLY A 20 15.83 15.78 -1.11
N GLY A 21 15.12 14.83 -1.75
CA GLY A 21 13.70 14.55 -1.52
C GLY A 21 12.70 15.35 -2.35
N SER A 22 13.16 16.21 -3.28
CA SER A 22 12.27 16.76 -4.31
C SER A 22 12.05 15.71 -5.39
N GLY A 23 10.79 15.46 -5.76
CA GLY A 23 10.45 14.45 -6.77
C GLY A 23 11.22 14.65 -8.08
N GLY A 24 11.82 13.57 -8.58
CA GLY A 24 12.61 13.58 -9.82
C GLY A 24 13.91 14.38 -9.75
N ASP A 25 14.53 14.53 -8.57
CA ASP A 25 15.83 15.18 -8.34
C ASP A 25 16.10 16.40 -9.26
N PRO A 26 15.30 17.48 -9.18
CA PRO A 26 15.34 18.57 -10.15
C PRO A 26 16.67 19.35 -10.16
N GLN A 27 17.48 19.25 -9.11
CA GLN A 27 18.82 19.83 -9.04
C GLN A 27 19.92 18.90 -9.57
N ASN A 28 19.55 17.69 -9.98
CA ASN A 28 20.41 16.65 -10.53
C ASN A 28 21.55 16.27 -9.58
N HIS A 29 21.26 16.26 -8.27
CA HIS A 29 22.23 15.96 -7.24
C HIS A 29 22.82 14.56 -7.38
N ALA A 30 22.00 13.56 -7.68
CA ALA A 30 22.45 12.18 -7.73
C ALA A 30 23.45 11.92 -8.86
N GLN A 31 23.44 12.72 -9.93
CA GLN A 31 24.42 12.65 -11.03
C GLN A 31 25.57 13.67 -10.91
N ARG A 32 25.72 14.32 -9.75
CA ARG A 32 26.75 15.34 -9.50
C ARG A 32 27.61 14.95 -8.30
N PRO A 33 28.74 14.26 -8.49
CA PRO A 33 29.59 13.85 -7.36
C PRO A 33 30.21 15.02 -6.60
N GLU A 34 30.05 16.28 -7.05
CA GLU A 34 30.43 17.49 -6.30
C GLU A 34 29.46 17.82 -5.15
N THR A 35 28.29 17.19 -5.10
CA THR A 35 27.40 17.19 -3.92
C THR A 35 27.50 15.88 -3.15
N ILE A 36 27.09 15.89 -1.88
CA ILE A 36 26.98 14.68 -1.04
C ILE A 36 25.61 14.00 -1.15
N LEU A 37 24.65 14.66 -1.80
CA LEU A 37 23.30 14.15 -1.97
C LEU A 37 23.27 13.10 -3.08
N GLY A 38 22.36 12.13 -2.96
CA GLY A 38 22.22 11.01 -3.89
C GLY A 38 23.48 10.14 -3.96
N SER A 39 24.15 9.99 -2.82
CA SER A 39 25.49 9.39 -2.72
C SER A 39 25.65 8.55 -1.46
N LEU A 40 26.59 7.61 -1.55
CA LEU A 40 27.16 6.90 -0.41
C LEU A 40 28.53 7.50 -0.10
N LEU A 41 28.72 7.96 1.12
CA LEU A 41 29.98 8.54 1.59
C LEU A 41 30.81 7.50 2.33
N ARG A 42 32.13 7.69 2.38
CA ARG A 42 33.08 6.89 3.16
C ARG A 42 34.14 7.79 3.78
N ILE A 43 34.22 7.81 5.11
CA ILE A 43 35.10 8.71 5.88
C ILE A 43 35.91 7.95 6.94
N ASP A 44 37.05 8.51 7.32
CA ASP A 44 37.88 8.05 8.43
C ASP A 44 37.52 8.82 9.70
N VAL A 45 36.91 8.15 10.68
CA VAL A 45 36.49 8.81 11.94
C VAL A 45 37.62 8.92 12.97
N ASP A 46 38.75 8.24 12.74
CA ASP A 46 39.86 8.17 13.71
C ASP A 46 40.86 9.31 13.53
N GLN A 47 40.80 10.04 12.42
CA GLN A 47 41.72 11.12 12.08
C GLN A 47 40.94 12.32 11.58
N GLY A 48 41.34 13.55 11.94
CA GLY A 48 40.79 14.76 11.31
C GLY A 48 41.58 15.15 10.07
N ASP A 49 40.92 15.71 9.06
CA ASP A 49 41.59 16.23 7.87
C ASP A 49 41.90 17.74 8.02
N PRO A 50 43.18 18.15 8.10
CA PRO A 50 43.54 19.55 8.24
C PRO A 50 43.36 20.38 6.97
N VAL A 51 43.34 19.73 5.79
CA VAL A 51 43.13 20.38 4.48
C VAL A 51 41.66 20.73 4.31
N CYS A 52 40.77 19.79 4.63
CA CYS A 52 39.32 19.95 4.60
C CYS A 52 38.75 20.62 5.85
N ARG A 53 39.53 20.71 6.94
CA ARG A 53 39.13 21.22 8.25
C ARG A 53 37.92 20.47 8.83
N THR A 54 37.90 19.17 8.62
CA THR A 54 36.85 18.27 9.10
C THR A 54 37.34 17.50 10.33
N PRO A 55 36.44 17.10 11.25
CA PRO A 55 36.79 16.25 12.40
C PRO A 55 37.07 14.79 11.99
N TYR A 56 36.85 14.46 10.72
CA TYR A 56 37.11 13.16 10.09
C TYR A 56 38.11 13.34 8.93
N GLY A 57 38.71 12.23 8.51
CA GLY A 57 39.70 12.08 7.47
C GLY A 57 39.07 11.53 6.19
N ILE A 58 39.80 11.66 5.10
CA ILE A 58 39.41 11.09 3.81
C ILE A 58 40.28 9.86 3.52
N PRO A 59 39.68 8.67 3.34
CA PRO A 59 40.42 7.50 2.88
C PRO A 59 41.13 7.80 1.56
N ALA A 60 42.43 7.52 1.51
CA ALA A 60 43.28 7.88 0.37
C ALA A 60 42.89 7.17 -0.95
N ASP A 61 42.16 6.06 -0.87
CA ASP A 61 41.68 5.31 -2.02
C ASP A 61 40.24 5.67 -2.42
N ASN A 62 39.60 6.67 -1.79
CA ASN A 62 38.30 7.16 -2.26
C ASN A 62 38.40 7.65 -3.72
N PRO A 63 37.35 7.45 -4.54
CA PRO A 63 37.34 7.81 -5.97
C PRO A 63 37.77 9.26 -6.26
N PHE A 64 37.44 10.16 -5.33
CA PHE A 64 37.70 11.59 -5.44
C PHE A 64 38.57 12.11 -4.30
N ALA A 65 39.43 11.28 -3.72
CA ALA A 65 40.27 11.65 -2.57
C ALA A 65 41.11 12.93 -2.80
N GLU A 66 41.49 13.21 -4.05
CA GLU A 66 42.22 14.43 -4.46
C GLU A 66 41.32 15.67 -4.64
N GLY A 67 40.01 15.53 -4.44
CA GLY A 67 39.04 16.62 -4.48
C GLY A 67 39.26 17.62 -3.35
N ARG A 68 38.47 18.70 -3.35
CA ARG A 68 38.49 19.70 -2.27
C ARG A 68 37.16 19.66 -1.54
N CYS A 69 37.20 19.78 -0.21
CA CYS A 69 36.00 19.89 0.61
C CYS A 69 35.36 21.29 0.49
N GLY A 70 34.03 21.34 0.50
CA GLY A 70 33.23 22.56 0.29
C GLY A 70 32.44 22.53 -1.03
N MET A 71 31.30 23.24 -1.09
CA MET A 71 30.49 23.37 -2.31
C MET A 71 31.18 24.29 -3.33
N ASP A 72 30.96 24.04 -4.64
CA ASP A 72 31.29 24.93 -5.75
C ASP A 72 32.78 25.21 -6.02
N GLN A 73 33.61 24.16 -6.05
CA GLN A 73 34.94 24.22 -6.67
C GLN A 73 34.97 23.32 -7.92
N PRO A 74 35.74 23.66 -8.97
CA PRO A 74 35.91 22.80 -10.15
C PRO A 74 36.76 21.57 -9.75
N THR A 75 36.13 20.64 -9.06
CA THR A 75 36.71 19.40 -8.54
C THR A 75 36.18 18.25 -9.37
N ARG A 76 36.87 17.11 -9.33
CA ARG A 76 36.44 15.87 -9.98
C ARG A 76 35.33 15.15 -9.19
N GLY A 77 34.84 15.73 -8.09
CA GLY A 77 33.94 15.13 -7.11
C GLY A 77 34.36 15.47 -5.68
N ARG A 78 33.47 15.23 -4.71
CA ARG A 78 33.72 15.42 -3.28
C ARG A 78 34.55 14.27 -2.70
N PRO A 79 35.59 14.55 -1.90
CA PRO A 79 36.47 13.51 -1.35
C PRO A 79 35.76 12.43 -0.52
N GLU A 80 34.64 12.78 0.10
CA GLU A 80 33.83 11.87 0.90
C GLU A 80 33.06 10.84 0.06
N VAL A 81 32.78 11.14 -1.22
CA VAL A 81 31.91 10.32 -2.07
C VAL A 81 32.60 8.99 -2.43
N TYR A 82 31.97 7.89 -2.04
CA TYR A 82 32.35 6.51 -2.38
C TYR A 82 31.60 5.99 -3.60
N ALA A 83 30.32 6.32 -3.73
CA ALA A 83 29.43 5.97 -4.84
C ALA A 83 28.34 7.04 -5.00
N TRP A 84 27.75 7.18 -6.19
CA TRP A 84 26.69 8.16 -6.49
C TRP A 84 25.65 7.59 -7.45
N GLY A 85 24.66 8.40 -7.84
CA GLY A 85 23.56 7.96 -8.70
C GLY A 85 22.51 7.17 -7.95
N LEU A 86 22.37 7.42 -6.63
CA LEU A 86 21.41 6.79 -5.74
C LEU A 86 20.28 7.78 -5.45
N ARG A 87 19.07 7.28 -5.21
CA ARG A 87 17.92 8.13 -4.87
C ARG A 87 17.81 8.35 -3.37
N ASN A 88 17.64 7.28 -2.62
CA ASN A 88 17.22 7.26 -1.23
C ASN A 88 17.53 5.91 -0.54
N VAL A 89 18.80 5.49 -0.51
CA VAL A 89 19.24 4.30 0.22
C VAL A 89 18.75 4.33 1.68
N TRP A 90 17.78 3.48 2.01
CA TRP A 90 17.14 3.44 3.32
C TRP A 90 17.94 2.60 4.31
N ARG A 91 18.44 1.44 3.86
CA ARG A 91 19.35 0.58 4.63
C ARG A 91 20.48 0.06 3.79
N MET A 92 21.61 -0.15 4.45
CA MET A 92 22.74 -0.87 3.91
C MET A 92 23.37 -1.78 4.96
N ALA A 93 24.01 -2.85 4.49
CA ALA A 93 24.74 -3.77 5.33
C ALA A 93 25.96 -4.32 4.59
N PHE A 94 27.07 -4.43 5.31
CA PHE A 94 28.17 -5.27 4.87
C PHE A 94 27.86 -6.71 5.20
N ASP A 95 28.05 -7.60 4.25
CA ASP A 95 28.08 -9.03 4.53
C ASP A 95 29.41 -9.39 5.21
N PRO A 96 29.43 -9.83 6.48
CA PRO A 96 30.67 -10.16 7.17
C PRO A 96 31.40 -11.37 6.56
N GLY A 97 30.73 -12.19 5.75
CA GLY A 97 31.33 -13.35 5.08
C GLY A 97 32.11 -12.99 3.81
N THR A 98 31.68 -11.98 3.08
CA THR A 98 32.24 -11.61 1.76
C THR A 98 32.85 -10.21 1.70
N GLY A 99 32.44 -9.32 2.61
CA GLY A 99 32.78 -7.90 2.59
C GLY A 99 31.97 -7.08 1.58
N GLU A 100 31.00 -7.67 0.89
CA GLU A 100 30.14 -6.95 -0.07
C GLU A 100 29.20 -5.98 0.66
N LEU A 101 29.01 -4.79 0.10
CA LEU A 101 28.08 -3.78 0.62
C LEU A 101 26.74 -3.89 -0.12
N TRP A 102 25.71 -4.33 0.60
CA TRP A 102 24.34 -4.41 0.11
C TRP A 102 23.61 -3.12 0.47
N ALA A 103 22.82 -2.58 -0.44
CA ALA A 103 21.98 -1.41 -0.20
C ALA A 103 20.58 -1.64 -0.77
N ALA A 104 19.56 -1.14 -0.08
CA ALA A 104 18.21 -1.04 -0.61
C ALA A 104 17.89 0.44 -0.86
N ASP A 105 17.66 0.77 -2.13
CA ASP A 105 17.37 2.12 -2.58
C ASP A 105 15.88 2.26 -2.90
N VAL A 106 15.24 3.26 -2.28
CA VAL A 106 13.80 3.48 -2.41
C VAL A 106 13.51 4.22 -3.69
N GLY A 107 12.58 3.69 -4.47
CA GLY A 107 12.10 4.23 -5.75
C GLY A 107 11.35 5.56 -5.63
N GLN A 108 11.25 6.28 -6.75
CA GLN A 108 10.50 7.53 -6.85
C GLN A 108 9.01 7.28 -7.04
N ASP A 109 8.65 6.58 -8.10
CA ASP A 109 7.27 6.47 -8.57
C ASP A 109 6.86 5.02 -8.88
N GLU A 110 7.79 4.15 -9.30
CA GLU A 110 7.40 2.84 -9.85
C GLU A 110 8.20 1.63 -9.34
N ILE A 111 9.50 1.80 -9.05
CA ILE A 111 10.40 0.66 -8.86
C ILE A 111 11.27 0.82 -7.62
N GLU A 112 11.24 -0.21 -6.78
CA GLU A 112 12.17 -0.39 -5.67
C GLU A 112 13.36 -1.26 -6.08
N GLU A 113 14.54 -1.04 -5.50
CA GLU A 113 15.76 -1.75 -5.92
C GLU A 113 16.71 -2.17 -4.78
N ILE A 114 17.52 -3.19 -5.07
CA ILE A 114 18.63 -3.65 -4.24
C ILE A 114 19.91 -3.61 -5.07
N ASP A 115 20.95 -3.01 -4.50
CA ASP A 115 22.26 -2.84 -5.12
C ASP A 115 23.39 -3.52 -4.34
N LEU A 116 24.43 -3.90 -5.09
CA LEU A 116 25.75 -4.18 -4.55
C LEU A 116 26.65 -2.97 -4.77
N ILE A 117 26.89 -2.20 -3.71
CA ILE A 117 27.59 -0.93 -3.81
C ILE A 117 29.11 -1.15 -3.91
N VAL A 118 29.67 -0.74 -5.05
CA VAL A 118 31.11 -0.72 -5.30
C VAL A 118 31.69 0.68 -5.30
N ARG A 119 32.98 0.77 -4.98
CA ARG A 119 33.75 2.02 -5.01
C ARG A 119 33.76 2.64 -6.40
N GLY A 120 33.36 3.90 -6.50
CA GLY A 120 33.29 4.66 -7.74
C GLY A 120 32.11 4.29 -8.64
N GLY A 121 31.12 3.55 -8.13
CA GLY A 121 29.93 3.16 -8.87
C GLY A 121 28.95 4.31 -9.07
N ASN A 122 28.31 4.34 -10.24
CA ASN A 122 27.17 5.20 -10.56
C ASN A 122 25.93 4.32 -10.81
N TYR A 123 24.89 4.45 -9.99
CA TYR A 123 23.66 3.64 -10.06
C TYR A 123 22.56 4.30 -10.90
N GLY A 124 22.84 5.47 -11.49
CA GLY A 124 22.07 6.00 -12.60
C GLY A 124 20.84 6.83 -12.24
N TRP A 125 20.40 6.90 -10.98
CA TRP A 125 19.39 7.88 -10.58
C TRP A 125 19.89 9.30 -10.85
N ARG A 126 19.16 10.18 -11.55
CA ARG A 126 17.75 10.06 -11.95
C ARG A 126 17.46 9.68 -13.40
N ALA A 127 18.47 9.26 -14.17
CA ALA A 127 18.24 8.84 -15.56
C ALA A 127 17.45 7.52 -15.64
N ILE A 128 17.76 6.60 -14.72
CA ILE A 128 17.07 5.32 -14.53
C ILE A 128 16.50 5.20 -13.11
N GLU A 129 15.45 4.41 -12.97
CA GLU A 129 14.83 4.00 -11.70
C GLU A 129 14.75 2.47 -11.73
N GLY A 130 15.59 1.76 -10.99
CA GLY A 130 15.71 0.32 -11.15
C GLY A 130 16.27 -0.08 -12.52
N ASP A 131 15.46 -0.84 -13.25
CA ASP A 131 15.80 -1.40 -14.56
C ASP A 131 15.15 -0.66 -15.74
N ARG A 132 14.51 0.50 -15.49
CA ARG A 132 13.79 1.28 -16.49
C ARG A 132 14.23 2.74 -16.56
N CYS A 133 13.96 3.37 -17.70
CA CYS A 133 14.17 4.80 -17.86
C CYS A 133 13.15 5.57 -17.01
N TYR A 134 13.66 6.46 -16.16
CA TYR A 134 12.86 7.50 -15.53
C TYR A 134 12.73 8.70 -16.47
N GLU A 135 13.85 9.12 -17.06
CA GLU A 135 13.87 10.18 -18.08
C GLU A 135 13.75 9.61 -19.50
N ALA A 136 13.00 10.31 -20.37
CA ALA A 136 12.85 9.91 -21.76
C ALA A 136 14.22 9.91 -22.49
N GLY A 137 14.54 8.77 -23.11
CA GLY A 137 15.79 8.61 -23.87
C GLY A 137 17.03 8.29 -23.04
N CYS A 138 16.85 7.72 -21.85
CA CYS A 138 17.97 7.25 -21.02
C CYS A 138 18.83 6.18 -21.71
N ASP A 139 20.12 6.12 -21.36
CA ASP A 139 21.04 5.04 -21.75
C ASP A 139 21.51 4.27 -20.51
N PRO A 140 20.98 3.06 -20.25
CA PRO A 140 21.32 2.29 -19.06
C PRO A 140 22.74 1.70 -19.12
N ALA A 141 23.39 1.66 -20.29
CA ALA A 141 24.70 1.01 -20.44
C ALA A 141 25.84 1.69 -19.66
N GLY A 142 25.63 2.93 -19.21
CA GLY A 142 26.59 3.69 -18.41
C GLY A 142 26.48 3.50 -16.89
N PHE A 143 25.50 2.75 -16.41
CA PHE A 143 25.20 2.62 -14.98
C PHE A 143 25.38 1.18 -14.50
N ILE A 144 25.60 1.03 -13.20
CA ILE A 144 25.61 -0.27 -12.55
C ILE A 144 24.16 -0.65 -12.29
N ALA A 145 23.72 -1.78 -12.86
CA ALA A 145 22.36 -2.27 -12.67
C ALA A 145 22.16 -2.84 -11.26
N PRO A 146 20.96 -2.70 -10.70
CA PRO A 146 20.59 -3.35 -9.45
C PRO A 146 20.60 -4.87 -9.61
N ILE A 147 20.80 -5.58 -8.50
CA ILE A 147 20.76 -7.04 -8.47
C ILE A 147 19.34 -7.59 -8.34
N HIS A 148 18.39 -6.75 -7.92
CA HIS A 148 16.97 -7.06 -7.87
C HIS A 148 16.13 -5.78 -7.89
N THR A 149 15.01 -5.83 -8.59
CA THR A 149 13.98 -4.79 -8.65
C THR A 149 12.59 -5.40 -8.48
N TYR A 150 11.65 -4.62 -7.95
CA TYR A 150 10.23 -4.96 -7.97
C TYR A 150 9.37 -3.70 -8.09
N GLY A 151 8.16 -3.87 -8.63
CA GLY A 151 7.22 -2.76 -8.86
C GLY A 151 6.31 -2.47 -7.68
N HIS A 152 5.65 -1.31 -7.71
CA HIS A 152 4.67 -0.89 -6.69
C HIS A 152 3.39 -1.76 -6.62
N ASP A 153 3.20 -2.67 -7.57
CA ASP A 153 2.20 -3.73 -7.47
C ASP A 153 2.63 -4.90 -6.54
N GLU A 154 3.91 -4.98 -6.20
CA GLU A 154 4.49 -5.90 -5.21
C GLU A 154 4.78 -5.22 -3.86
N GLY A 155 5.31 -3.99 -3.85
CA GLY A 155 5.58 -3.19 -2.63
C GLY A 155 6.03 -1.76 -2.98
N GLU A 156 5.87 -0.80 -2.07
CA GLU A 156 5.97 0.65 -2.39
C GLU A 156 7.16 1.38 -1.73
N SER A 157 7.89 0.73 -0.81
CA SER A 157 8.97 1.37 -0.07
C SER A 157 9.90 0.33 0.53
N ILE A 158 11.00 0.03 -0.18
CA ILE A 158 11.95 -0.98 0.26
C ILE A 158 12.67 -0.53 1.52
N THR A 159 12.77 -1.45 2.48
CA THR A 159 13.48 -1.21 3.73
C THR A 159 14.91 -1.75 3.69
N GLY A 160 15.21 -2.77 2.89
CA GLY A 160 16.51 -3.46 2.97
C GLY A 160 16.71 -4.20 4.30
N GLY A 161 17.89 -4.76 4.52
CA GLY A 161 18.20 -5.52 5.73
C GLY A 161 19.64 -6.01 5.77
N PHE A 162 19.84 -7.31 6.01
CA PHE A 162 21.15 -7.91 6.27
C PHE A 162 21.29 -9.28 5.60
N VAL A 163 22.53 -9.68 5.31
CA VAL A 163 22.83 -11.07 4.97
C VAL A 163 22.74 -11.93 6.23
N TYR A 164 21.87 -12.94 6.23
CA TYR A 164 21.64 -13.79 7.39
C TYR A 164 22.84 -14.71 7.64
N ARG A 165 23.46 -14.59 8.83
CA ARG A 165 24.63 -15.39 9.25
C ARG A 165 24.39 -16.20 10.52
N GLY A 166 23.16 -16.20 11.03
CA GLY A 166 22.73 -16.97 12.19
C GLY A 166 22.62 -18.47 11.92
N ALA A 167 22.49 -19.25 13.00
CA ALA A 167 22.42 -20.71 12.96
C ALA A 167 20.99 -21.25 13.12
N ARG A 168 20.03 -20.43 13.57
CA ARG A 168 18.65 -20.89 13.87
C ARG A 168 17.83 -21.21 12.63
N LEU A 169 18.06 -20.52 11.53
CA LEU A 169 17.39 -20.71 10.24
C LEU A 169 18.44 -21.07 9.17
N PRO A 170 19.05 -22.26 9.25
CA PRO A 170 20.18 -22.63 8.39
C PRO A 170 19.86 -22.56 6.90
N GLU A 171 18.59 -22.74 6.52
CA GLU A 171 18.12 -22.57 5.14
C GLU A 171 18.33 -21.14 4.61
N LEU A 172 18.34 -20.12 5.48
CA LEU A 172 18.53 -18.71 5.10
C LEU A 172 20.00 -18.27 5.12
N PHE A 173 20.93 -19.13 5.57
CA PHE A 173 22.33 -18.76 5.71
C PHE A 173 22.91 -18.24 4.38
N GLY A 174 23.43 -17.02 4.40
CA GLY A 174 23.99 -16.33 3.23
C GLY A 174 22.98 -15.64 2.32
N ALA A 175 21.67 -15.69 2.61
CA ALA A 175 20.68 -14.91 1.88
C ALA A 175 20.60 -13.48 2.45
N TYR A 176 20.44 -12.49 1.58
CA TYR A 176 20.11 -11.12 1.98
C TYR A 176 18.62 -11.04 2.29
N LEU A 177 18.30 -10.77 3.56
CA LEU A 177 16.92 -10.57 4.01
C LEU A 177 16.57 -9.11 3.90
N PHE A 178 15.47 -8.81 3.22
CA PHE A 178 14.93 -7.48 3.05
C PHE A 178 13.42 -7.48 3.21
N ALA A 179 12.84 -6.30 3.36
CA ALA A 179 11.42 -6.11 3.53
C ALA A 179 10.95 -4.85 2.81
N ASP A 180 9.64 -4.68 2.76
CA ASP A 180 8.97 -3.51 2.24
C ASP A 180 8.07 -2.91 3.32
N TYR A 181 8.19 -1.60 3.53
CA TYR A 181 7.54 -0.88 4.63
C TYR A 181 6.02 -0.82 4.45
N ALA A 182 5.54 -0.67 3.22
CA ALA A 182 4.13 -0.47 2.91
C ALA A 182 3.35 -1.79 2.87
N SER A 183 3.91 -2.81 2.21
CA SER A 183 3.28 -4.13 2.08
C SER A 183 3.50 -5.03 3.29
N GLY A 184 4.57 -4.81 4.07
CA GLY A 184 4.93 -5.66 5.22
C GLY A 184 5.48 -7.04 4.84
N ARG A 185 5.78 -7.24 3.55
CA ARG A 185 6.43 -8.45 3.03
C ARG A 185 7.91 -8.49 3.38
N ILE A 186 8.41 -9.71 3.55
CA ILE A 186 9.79 -10.03 3.88
C ILE A 186 10.26 -11.12 2.94
N TRP A 187 11.39 -10.91 2.29
CA TRP A 187 11.96 -11.83 1.32
C TRP A 187 13.40 -12.21 1.69
N ALA A 188 13.85 -13.33 1.15
CA ALA A 188 15.24 -13.72 1.06
C ALA A 188 15.69 -13.63 -0.40
N LEU A 189 16.78 -12.91 -0.65
CA LEU A 189 17.46 -12.85 -1.93
C LEU A 189 18.77 -13.63 -1.85
N ARG A 190 18.97 -14.56 -2.80
CA ARG A 190 20.26 -15.18 -3.07
C ARG A 190 20.74 -14.77 -4.44
N ARG A 191 21.98 -14.32 -4.51
CA ARG A 191 22.62 -13.95 -5.77
C ARG A 191 22.68 -15.19 -6.67
N GLY A 192 22.28 -15.04 -7.94
CA GLY A 192 22.54 -16.05 -8.96
C GLY A 192 24.02 -16.09 -9.35
N ASP A 193 24.41 -17.10 -10.12
CA ASP A 193 25.73 -17.10 -10.79
C ASP A 193 25.88 -15.85 -11.68
N ALA A 194 27.11 -15.52 -12.09
CA ALA A 194 27.37 -14.34 -12.91
C ALA A 194 26.48 -14.30 -14.18
N GLY A 195 25.59 -13.30 -14.26
CA GLY A 195 24.65 -13.11 -15.37
C GLY A 195 23.31 -13.85 -15.21
N ALA A 196 23.10 -14.61 -14.14
CA ALA A 196 21.80 -15.18 -13.77
C ALA A 196 21.03 -14.23 -12.85
N PRO A 197 19.69 -14.16 -12.96
CA PRO A 197 18.87 -13.40 -12.04
C PRO A 197 19.01 -13.93 -10.61
N ALA A 198 18.84 -13.04 -9.63
CA ALA A 198 18.79 -13.43 -8.23
C ALA A 198 17.59 -14.35 -7.97
N ASP A 199 17.77 -15.33 -7.09
CA ASP A 199 16.69 -16.14 -6.53
C ASP A 199 16.04 -15.37 -5.37
N VAL A 200 14.77 -15.01 -5.51
CA VAL A 200 14.02 -14.26 -4.52
C VAL A 200 12.86 -15.10 -4.01
N THR A 201 12.85 -15.35 -2.70
CA THR A 201 11.83 -16.14 -2.02
C THR A 201 11.08 -15.27 -1.03
N LEU A 202 9.76 -15.15 -1.16
CA LEU A 202 8.91 -14.56 -0.13
C LEU A 202 8.94 -15.44 1.12
N LEU A 203 9.41 -14.89 2.25
CA LEU A 203 9.50 -15.59 3.53
C LEU A 203 8.27 -15.37 4.40
N ALA A 204 7.75 -14.14 4.38
CA ALA A 204 6.58 -13.76 5.15
C ALA A 204 5.86 -12.59 4.48
N ASP A 205 4.55 -12.57 4.65
CA ASP A 205 3.67 -11.49 4.19
C ASP A 205 2.81 -11.11 5.39
N THR A 206 3.06 -9.92 5.94
CA THR A 206 2.63 -9.53 7.29
C THR A 206 1.91 -8.19 7.28
N ASP A 207 1.09 -7.93 8.29
CA ASP A 207 0.44 -6.62 8.46
C ASP A 207 1.34 -5.57 9.15
N HIS A 208 2.62 -5.87 9.33
CA HIS A 208 3.56 -4.99 10.03
C HIS A 208 4.22 -4.00 9.07
N ARG A 209 4.36 -2.75 9.50
CA ARG A 209 5.19 -1.75 8.80
C ARG A 209 6.66 -1.99 9.13
N ILE A 210 7.35 -2.79 8.32
CA ILE A 210 8.75 -3.13 8.59
C ILE A 210 9.62 -1.94 8.26
N SER A 211 10.29 -1.34 9.24
CA SER A 211 11.13 -0.14 9.05
C SER A 211 12.62 -0.41 9.18
N SER A 212 13.00 -1.56 9.73
CA SER A 212 14.39 -1.98 9.85
C SER A 212 14.53 -3.47 10.14
N PHE A 213 15.78 -3.91 10.16
CA PHE A 213 16.22 -5.15 10.76
C PHE A 213 17.26 -4.83 11.84
N GLY A 214 17.45 -5.75 12.77
CA GLY A 214 18.56 -5.76 13.71
C GLY A 214 19.29 -7.09 13.65
N GLU A 215 20.59 -7.08 13.93
CA GLU A 215 21.42 -8.27 14.02
C GLU A 215 21.98 -8.35 15.46
N ASP A 216 21.93 -9.52 16.07
CA ASP A 216 22.61 -9.76 17.35
C ASP A 216 24.05 -10.31 17.17
N ALA A 217 24.75 -10.52 18.28
CA ALA A 217 26.13 -10.99 18.27
C ALA A 217 26.31 -12.41 17.70
N ASP A 218 25.22 -13.19 17.59
CA ASP A 218 25.22 -14.55 17.04
C ASP A 218 24.83 -14.57 15.54
N GLY A 219 24.66 -13.39 14.92
CA GLY A 219 24.24 -13.24 13.52
C GLY A 219 22.75 -13.50 13.30
N GLU A 220 21.95 -13.56 14.37
CA GLU A 220 20.52 -13.76 14.27
C GLU A 220 19.83 -12.43 13.96
N LEU A 221 18.88 -12.50 13.03
CA LEU A 221 18.16 -11.31 12.57
C LEU A 221 16.82 -11.13 13.28
N TYR A 222 16.55 -9.87 13.59
CA TYR A 222 15.32 -9.35 14.16
C TYR A 222 14.71 -8.38 13.17
N VAL A 223 13.39 -8.31 13.15
CA VAL A 223 12.61 -7.43 12.29
C VAL A 223 12.07 -6.30 13.15
N VAL A 224 12.21 -5.05 12.72
CA VAL A 224 11.73 -3.88 13.44
C VAL A 224 10.47 -3.35 12.77
N ALA A 225 9.37 -3.32 13.52
CA ALA A 225 8.08 -2.83 13.05
C ALA A 225 7.80 -1.42 13.58
N PHE A 226 7.40 -0.51 12.70
CA PHE A 226 6.96 0.85 13.02
C PHE A 226 5.46 0.89 13.33
N THR A 227 5.07 0.17 14.38
CA THR A 227 3.69 0.07 14.85
C THR A 227 3.60 0.38 16.35
N ALA A 228 2.46 0.88 16.81
CA ALA A 228 2.24 1.13 18.24
C ALA A 228 2.29 -0.20 19.03
N GLY A 229 3.13 -0.26 20.07
CA GLY A 229 3.25 -1.41 20.97
C GLY A 229 4.42 -2.35 20.68
N GLN A 230 4.27 -3.27 19.73
CA GLN A 230 5.31 -4.23 19.36
C GLN A 230 6.17 -3.69 18.22
N SER A 231 7.48 -3.58 18.48
CA SER A 231 8.42 -3.00 17.51
C SER A 231 9.59 -3.91 17.16
N ILE A 232 9.79 -5.05 17.84
CA ILE A 232 10.88 -5.98 17.53
C ILE A 232 10.31 -7.41 17.47
N LEU A 233 10.46 -8.04 16.32
CA LEU A 233 9.95 -9.36 15.96
C LEU A 233 11.13 -10.25 15.53
N ARG A 234 10.89 -11.56 15.44
CA ARG A 234 11.88 -12.51 14.91
C ARG A 234 11.20 -13.50 13.98
N LEU A 235 11.82 -13.75 12.83
CA LEU A 235 11.39 -14.82 11.93
C LEU A 235 11.50 -16.19 12.62
N ARG A 236 10.52 -17.04 12.37
CA ARG A 236 10.50 -18.43 12.87
C ARG A 236 9.91 -19.31 11.78
N ARG A 237 10.42 -20.53 11.66
CA ARG A 237 9.82 -21.55 10.80
C ARG A 237 8.39 -21.84 11.27
N ARG A 238 7.43 -21.81 10.34
CA ARG A 238 6.06 -22.29 10.57
C ARG A 238 6.13 -23.82 10.62
N GLY A 239 5.96 -24.42 11.79
CA GLY A 239 6.04 -25.87 11.96
C GLY A 239 4.69 -26.54 11.71
N GLY A 240 4.66 -27.60 10.89
CA GLY A 240 3.53 -28.57 10.84
C GLY A 240 2.20 -28.06 10.27
N VAL A 241 2.16 -26.85 9.70
CA VAL A 241 1.02 -26.33 8.96
C VAL A 241 1.40 -26.39 7.47
N PRO A 242 0.62 -27.05 6.60
CA PRO A 242 0.82 -26.96 5.16
C PRO A 242 0.90 -25.50 4.72
N ASP A 243 1.69 -25.20 3.70
CA ASP A 243 1.60 -23.89 3.07
C ASP A 243 0.14 -23.64 2.66
N PRO A 244 -0.37 -22.40 2.78
CA PRO A 244 -1.71 -22.09 2.31
C PRO A 244 -1.83 -22.59 0.87
N GLU A 245 -2.92 -23.29 0.55
CA GLU A 245 -3.13 -23.70 -0.84
C GLU A 245 -3.09 -22.45 -1.71
N PRO A 246 -2.31 -22.46 -2.81
CA PRO A 246 -2.26 -21.31 -3.69
C PRO A 246 -3.67 -21.02 -4.18
N ILE A 247 -4.03 -19.74 -4.19
CA ILE A 247 -5.33 -19.32 -4.69
C ILE A 247 -5.53 -19.90 -6.12
N PRO A 248 -6.68 -20.49 -6.44
CA PRO A 248 -6.86 -21.13 -7.74
C PRO A 248 -6.68 -20.16 -8.92
N PRO A 249 -6.08 -20.59 -10.04
CA PRO A 249 -5.84 -19.70 -11.19
C PRO A 249 -7.12 -19.32 -11.95
N THR A 250 -8.22 -20.06 -11.76
CA THR A 250 -9.51 -19.80 -12.38
C THR A 250 -10.60 -19.65 -11.32
N LEU A 251 -11.60 -18.80 -11.60
CA LEU A 251 -12.70 -18.55 -10.66
C LEU A 251 -13.54 -19.80 -10.43
N SER A 252 -13.75 -20.61 -11.46
CA SER A 252 -14.42 -21.91 -11.39
C SER A 252 -13.78 -22.89 -10.41
N ALA A 253 -12.48 -22.79 -10.16
CA ALA A 253 -11.74 -23.65 -9.24
C ALA A 253 -11.77 -23.16 -7.77
N THR A 254 -12.32 -21.97 -7.50
CA THR A 254 -12.36 -21.36 -6.15
C THR A 254 -13.42 -21.95 -5.24
N GLY A 255 -14.41 -22.67 -5.80
CA GLY A 255 -15.57 -23.13 -5.04
C GLY A 255 -16.59 -22.05 -4.69
N CYS A 256 -16.39 -20.79 -5.06
CA CYS A 256 -17.37 -19.71 -4.84
C CYS A 256 -18.59 -19.81 -5.79
N TYR A 257 -18.45 -20.53 -6.90
CA TYR A 257 -19.50 -20.73 -7.90
C TYR A 257 -19.78 -22.22 -8.07
N ALA A 258 -21.05 -22.59 -8.12
CA ALA A 258 -21.47 -23.92 -8.57
C ALA A 258 -21.32 -24.04 -10.09
N ASP A 259 -21.54 -22.93 -10.81
CA ASP A 259 -21.34 -22.83 -12.26
C ASP A 259 -21.03 -21.37 -12.63
N THR A 260 -19.80 -21.12 -13.11
CA THR A 260 -19.36 -19.78 -13.53
C THR A 260 -20.02 -19.32 -14.82
N ALA A 261 -20.37 -20.23 -15.74
CA ALA A 261 -20.95 -19.87 -17.04
C ALA A 261 -22.34 -19.24 -16.89
N THR A 262 -23.06 -19.59 -15.81
CA THR A 262 -24.35 -19.01 -15.45
C THR A 262 -24.26 -18.02 -14.28
N ALA A 263 -23.05 -17.77 -13.76
CA ALA A 263 -22.81 -17.04 -12.51
C ALA A 263 -23.65 -17.55 -11.33
N THR A 264 -23.88 -18.87 -11.29
CA THR A 264 -24.60 -19.55 -10.21
C THR A 264 -23.65 -19.76 -9.04
N LEU A 265 -23.95 -19.14 -7.90
CA LEU A 265 -23.15 -19.21 -6.69
C LEU A 265 -23.20 -20.62 -6.07
N ALA A 266 -22.11 -21.00 -5.40
CA ALA A 266 -22.08 -22.25 -4.66
C ALA A 266 -23.00 -22.20 -3.43
N PRO A 267 -23.57 -23.34 -3.00
CA PRO A 267 -24.27 -23.43 -1.72
C PRO A 267 -23.38 -22.93 -0.57
N GLY A 268 -23.93 -22.09 0.31
CA GLY A 268 -23.18 -21.48 1.43
C GLY A 268 -22.52 -20.14 1.11
N VAL A 269 -22.62 -19.66 -0.14
CA VAL A 269 -22.24 -18.28 -0.51
C VAL A 269 -23.45 -17.36 -0.31
N ILE A 270 -23.39 -16.53 0.73
CA ILE A 270 -24.54 -15.77 1.25
C ILE A 270 -24.50 -14.33 0.72
N PRO A 271 -25.57 -13.82 0.09
CA PRO A 271 -25.62 -12.44 -0.37
C PRO A 271 -25.74 -11.45 0.78
N PHE A 272 -25.12 -10.28 0.60
CA PHE A 272 -25.37 -9.13 1.45
C PHE A 272 -25.33 -7.84 0.62
N ARG A 273 -25.93 -6.79 1.17
CA ARG A 273 -26.00 -5.48 0.53
C ARG A 273 -25.71 -4.37 1.55
N PRO A 274 -24.58 -3.65 1.41
CA PRO A 274 -24.33 -2.46 2.20
C PRO A 274 -25.41 -1.39 1.95
N ALA A 275 -25.89 -0.76 3.01
CA ALA A 275 -26.84 0.37 2.92
C ALA A 275 -26.24 1.56 2.16
N ALA A 276 -24.94 1.84 2.36
CA ALA A 276 -24.16 2.81 1.62
C ALA A 276 -23.04 2.09 0.87
N PRO A 277 -23.21 1.74 -0.42
CA PRO A 277 -22.18 1.04 -1.19
C PRO A 277 -21.08 1.99 -1.67
N PHE A 278 -19.83 1.55 -1.67
CA PHE A 278 -18.72 2.32 -2.22
C PHE A 278 -18.87 2.54 -3.73
N TRP A 279 -18.37 3.66 -4.22
CA TRP A 279 -18.42 4.04 -5.63
C TRP A 279 -17.19 3.55 -6.39
N SER A 280 -17.37 3.09 -7.63
CA SER A 280 -16.28 2.57 -8.47
C SER A 280 -16.61 2.72 -9.95
N ASP A 281 -16.43 3.94 -10.47
CA ASP A 281 -16.61 4.29 -11.89
C ASP A 281 -17.93 3.79 -12.52
N GLY A 282 -19.02 3.88 -11.75
CA GLY A 282 -20.35 3.47 -12.19
C GLY A 282 -20.62 1.96 -12.20
N ALA A 283 -19.65 1.12 -11.81
CA ALA A 283 -19.86 -0.32 -11.79
C ALA A 283 -20.90 -0.75 -10.73
N GLU A 284 -21.89 -1.53 -11.18
CA GLU A 284 -22.84 -2.23 -10.33
C GLU A 284 -22.13 -3.35 -9.59
N LYS A 285 -22.50 -3.56 -8.32
CA LYS A 285 -21.83 -4.52 -7.45
C LYS A 285 -22.81 -5.44 -6.75
N ARG A 286 -22.59 -6.75 -6.90
CA ARG A 286 -23.18 -7.79 -6.04
C ARG A 286 -22.11 -8.27 -5.07
N ARG A 287 -22.50 -8.56 -3.83
CA ARG A 287 -21.56 -8.95 -2.77
C ARG A 287 -22.08 -10.16 -2.03
N PHE A 288 -21.13 -11.01 -1.66
CA PHE A 288 -21.39 -12.25 -0.95
C PHE A 288 -20.29 -12.51 0.06
N PHE A 289 -20.57 -13.39 1.01
CA PHE A 289 -19.55 -13.97 1.86
C PHE A 289 -19.79 -15.47 2.00
N ALA A 290 -18.74 -16.21 2.29
CA ALA A 290 -18.77 -17.61 2.68
C ALA A 290 -17.95 -17.78 3.96
N LEU A 291 -18.46 -18.58 4.89
CA LEU A 291 -17.77 -18.93 6.13
C LEU A 291 -17.47 -20.43 6.12
N PRO A 292 -16.46 -20.89 6.89
CA PRO A 292 -16.28 -22.31 7.16
C PRO A 292 -17.56 -22.94 7.70
N ALA A 293 -17.76 -24.22 7.41
CA ALA A 293 -18.98 -24.93 7.78
C ALA A 293 -19.23 -24.86 9.31
N GLY A 294 -20.42 -24.36 9.68
CA GLY A 294 -20.83 -24.21 11.08
C GLY A 294 -20.18 -23.02 11.82
N ALA A 295 -19.38 -22.20 11.15
CA ALA A 295 -18.79 -21.01 11.73
C ALA A 295 -19.69 -19.78 11.58
N ALA A 296 -19.48 -18.79 12.44
CA ALA A 296 -20.22 -17.53 12.46
C ALA A 296 -19.25 -16.34 12.57
N MET A 297 -19.62 -15.23 11.96
CA MET A 297 -19.02 -13.93 12.26
C MET A 297 -19.41 -13.51 13.69
N THR A 298 -18.53 -12.79 14.38
CA THR A 298 -18.83 -12.23 15.71
C THR A 298 -18.81 -10.71 15.66
N TRP A 299 -19.85 -10.06 16.19
CA TRP A 299 -19.90 -8.61 16.28
C TRP A 299 -18.76 -8.04 17.15
N ARG A 300 -18.22 -6.89 16.74
CA ARG A 300 -17.21 -6.13 17.48
C ARG A 300 -17.72 -4.73 17.83
N PRO A 301 -17.29 -4.16 18.98
CA PRO A 301 -17.67 -2.81 19.41
C PRO A 301 -17.33 -1.67 18.45
N ASP A 302 -16.39 -1.88 17.55
CA ASP A 302 -15.94 -0.90 16.54
C ASP A 302 -16.74 -0.98 15.23
N ASP A 303 -17.97 -1.52 15.29
CA ASP A 303 -18.92 -1.71 14.17
C ASP A 303 -18.50 -2.78 13.15
N ALA A 304 -17.30 -3.33 13.26
CA ALA A 304 -16.82 -4.42 12.41
C ALA A 304 -17.33 -5.80 12.86
N PHE A 305 -16.98 -6.82 12.08
CA PHE A 305 -17.15 -8.22 12.45
C PHE A 305 -15.80 -8.91 12.53
N GLU A 306 -15.64 -9.81 13.49
CA GLU A 306 -14.57 -10.78 13.51
C GLU A 306 -14.97 -11.99 12.66
N PHE A 307 -14.11 -12.38 11.73
CA PHE A 307 -14.36 -13.50 10.82
C PHE A 307 -13.54 -14.71 11.23
N PRO A 308 -14.10 -15.93 11.13
CA PRO A 308 -13.32 -17.16 11.28
C PRO A 308 -12.29 -17.30 10.15
N GLU A 309 -11.14 -17.90 10.44
CA GLU A 309 -10.15 -18.32 9.44
C GLU A 309 -10.81 -19.20 8.35
N GLY A 310 -10.44 -18.98 7.08
CA GLY A 310 -11.07 -19.62 5.93
C GLY A 310 -12.31 -18.89 5.41
N SER A 311 -12.67 -17.73 5.97
CA SER A 311 -13.74 -16.89 5.42
C SER A 311 -13.34 -16.27 4.08
N VAL A 312 -14.32 -16.10 3.19
CA VAL A 312 -14.15 -15.43 1.90
C VAL A 312 -15.23 -14.39 1.72
N THR A 313 -14.88 -13.18 1.30
CA THR A 313 -15.83 -12.24 0.72
C THR A 313 -15.67 -12.19 -0.79
N VAL A 314 -16.79 -12.12 -1.49
CA VAL A 314 -16.86 -12.15 -2.95
C VAL A 314 -17.55 -10.87 -3.41
N LYS A 315 -16.95 -10.18 -4.38
CA LYS A 315 -17.51 -8.97 -4.97
C LYS A 315 -17.49 -9.09 -6.49
N GLU A 316 -18.66 -9.05 -7.10
CA GLU A 316 -18.83 -9.03 -8.54
C GLU A 316 -18.98 -7.58 -9.02
N PHE A 317 -18.32 -7.22 -10.12
CA PHE A 317 -18.45 -5.91 -10.75
C PHE A 317 -19.00 -6.02 -12.16
N ARG A 318 -20.07 -5.27 -12.42
CA ARG A 318 -20.73 -5.21 -13.73
C ARG A 318 -20.76 -3.81 -14.29
N LEU A 319 -20.52 -3.72 -15.59
CA LEU A 319 -20.70 -2.52 -16.39
C LEU A 319 -21.43 -2.92 -17.68
N PRO A 320 -22.24 -2.04 -18.28
CA PRO A 320 -22.77 -2.30 -19.60
C PRO A 320 -21.63 -2.39 -20.62
N ASP A 321 -21.69 -3.38 -21.52
CA ASP A 321 -20.78 -3.49 -22.65
C ASP A 321 -21.09 -2.43 -23.74
N ALA A 322 -20.33 -2.42 -24.84
CA ALA A 322 -20.55 -1.49 -25.95
C ALA A 322 -21.98 -1.54 -26.55
N ALA A 323 -22.70 -2.66 -26.41
CA ALA A 323 -24.08 -2.82 -26.85
C ALA A 323 -25.11 -2.47 -25.76
N GLY A 324 -24.65 -2.02 -24.58
CA GLY A 324 -25.51 -1.68 -23.44
C GLY A 324 -25.97 -2.87 -22.61
N GLN A 325 -25.44 -4.08 -22.87
CA GLN A 325 -25.81 -5.26 -22.11
C GLN A 325 -24.99 -5.37 -20.83
N PRO A 326 -25.59 -5.72 -19.68
CA PRO A 326 -24.85 -5.86 -18.43
C PRO A 326 -23.82 -6.98 -18.55
N ARG A 327 -22.55 -6.65 -18.36
CA ARG A 327 -21.43 -7.59 -18.46
C ARG A 327 -20.67 -7.65 -17.15
N LEU A 328 -20.42 -8.86 -16.68
CA LEU A 328 -19.49 -9.15 -15.59
C LEU A 328 -18.07 -9.13 -16.16
N PHE A 329 -17.20 -8.33 -15.57
CA PHE A 329 -15.81 -8.16 -16.05
C PHE A 329 -14.79 -8.44 -14.94
N GLU A 330 -15.14 -8.20 -13.67
CA GLU A 330 -14.30 -8.53 -12.52
C GLU A 330 -15.10 -9.28 -11.44
N THR A 331 -14.48 -10.33 -10.88
CA THR A 331 -14.84 -10.84 -9.55
C THR A 331 -13.62 -10.69 -8.63
N ARG A 332 -13.82 -10.08 -7.47
CA ARG A 332 -12.77 -9.97 -6.44
C ARG A 332 -13.09 -10.86 -5.26
N LEU A 333 -12.11 -11.66 -4.86
CA LEU A 333 -12.12 -12.41 -3.62
C LEU A 333 -11.28 -11.69 -2.58
N PHE A 334 -11.71 -11.74 -1.33
CA PHE A 334 -10.92 -11.32 -0.19
C PHE A 334 -10.98 -12.45 0.83
N VAL A 335 -9.85 -13.14 1.01
CA VAL A 335 -9.76 -14.42 1.71
C VAL A 335 -9.07 -14.20 3.04
N LYS A 336 -9.62 -14.75 4.12
CA LYS A 336 -9.01 -14.78 5.45
C LYS A 336 -8.22 -16.06 5.65
N ASP A 337 -6.90 -15.94 5.82
CA ASP A 337 -5.99 -17.03 6.18
C ASP A 337 -5.25 -16.67 7.48
N ALA A 338 -5.40 -17.48 8.53
CA ALA A 338 -5.03 -17.13 9.89
C ALA A 338 -5.46 -15.70 10.28
N ASP A 339 -4.50 -14.84 10.65
CA ASP A 339 -4.73 -13.44 11.03
C ASP A 339 -4.70 -12.46 9.85
N ARG A 340 -4.49 -12.96 8.63
CA ARG A 340 -4.30 -12.16 7.42
C ARG A 340 -5.54 -12.18 6.54
N TRP A 341 -5.78 -11.06 5.85
CA TRP A 341 -6.64 -11.04 4.69
C TRP A 341 -5.84 -10.79 3.40
N SER A 342 -6.30 -11.35 2.29
CA SER A 342 -5.64 -11.19 0.99
C SER A 342 -6.65 -10.99 -0.14
N GLY A 343 -6.42 -9.97 -0.95
CA GLY A 343 -7.24 -9.63 -2.11
C GLY A 343 -6.78 -10.33 -3.38
N TYR A 344 -7.74 -10.85 -4.15
CA TYR A 344 -7.50 -11.51 -5.43
C TYR A 344 -8.50 -11.02 -6.47
N SER A 345 -7.99 -10.45 -7.56
CA SER A 345 -8.79 -9.97 -8.68
C SER A 345 -8.85 -11.04 -9.77
N TYR A 346 -10.05 -11.38 -10.23
CA TYR A 346 -10.27 -12.29 -11.36
C TYR A 346 -10.89 -11.50 -12.51
N ARG A 347 -10.25 -11.57 -13.69
CA ARG A 347 -10.72 -10.93 -14.92
C ARG A 347 -11.53 -11.92 -15.74
N TRP A 348 -12.79 -11.58 -16.01
CA TRP A 348 -13.69 -12.44 -16.79
C TRP A 348 -13.25 -12.52 -18.25
N ARG A 349 -13.33 -13.74 -18.80
CA ARG A 349 -13.05 -14.00 -20.22
C ARG A 349 -14.11 -13.33 -21.10
N ALA A 350 -13.74 -13.07 -22.35
CA ALA A 350 -14.63 -12.40 -23.30
C ALA A 350 -15.92 -13.19 -23.59
N ASP A 351 -15.88 -14.51 -23.46
CA ASP A 351 -17.05 -15.40 -23.63
C ASP A 351 -17.93 -15.51 -22.37
N GLY A 352 -17.51 -14.92 -21.24
CA GLY A 352 -18.25 -14.95 -19.98
C GLY A 352 -18.34 -16.32 -19.31
N THR A 353 -17.53 -17.31 -19.73
CA THR A 353 -17.62 -18.68 -19.22
C THR A 353 -16.92 -18.88 -17.87
N ASP A 354 -15.89 -18.08 -17.61
CA ASP A 354 -15.06 -18.13 -16.41
C ASP A 354 -14.23 -16.83 -16.28
N ALA A 355 -13.43 -16.73 -15.23
CA ALA A 355 -12.49 -15.66 -15.02
C ALA A 355 -11.11 -16.19 -14.61
N ASP A 356 -10.07 -15.48 -15.03
CA ASP A 356 -8.67 -15.82 -14.78
C ASP A 356 -8.08 -14.90 -13.70
N LEU A 357 -7.29 -15.47 -12.80
CA LEU A 357 -6.60 -14.73 -11.76
C LEU A 357 -5.64 -13.70 -12.38
N VAL A 358 -5.72 -12.46 -11.92
CA VAL A 358 -4.75 -11.41 -12.25
C VAL A 358 -3.57 -11.51 -11.28
N ALA A 359 -2.35 -11.70 -11.80
CA ALA A 359 -1.16 -11.96 -10.99
C ALA A 359 -0.69 -10.73 -10.17
N GLY A 360 -0.76 -9.55 -10.76
CA GLY A 360 -0.40 -8.26 -10.16
C GLY A 360 -1.48 -7.21 -10.41
N ALA A 361 -1.07 -5.94 -10.56
CA ALA A 361 -1.99 -4.91 -11.04
C ALA A 361 -2.21 -5.06 -12.55
N LEU A 362 -3.44 -4.87 -13.02
CA LEU A 362 -3.75 -4.82 -14.45
C LEU A 362 -4.67 -3.65 -14.72
N GLN A 363 -4.28 -2.78 -15.65
CA GLN A 363 -5.16 -1.75 -16.20
C GLN A 363 -5.60 -2.14 -17.62
N GLU A 364 -6.89 -1.98 -17.92
CA GLU A 364 -7.40 -2.13 -19.28
C GLU A 364 -8.52 -1.14 -19.58
N ASP A 365 -8.79 -0.89 -20.86
CA ASP A 365 -9.96 -0.13 -21.28
C ASP A 365 -11.13 -1.06 -21.56
N LEU A 366 -12.14 -1.01 -20.70
CA LEU A 366 -13.40 -1.73 -20.88
C LEU A 366 -14.27 -1.03 -21.92
N ALA A 367 -14.80 -1.79 -22.87
CA ALA A 367 -15.72 -1.25 -23.87
C ALA A 367 -17.11 -1.03 -23.26
N THR A 368 -17.54 0.24 -23.15
CA THR A 368 -18.86 0.64 -22.63
C THR A 368 -19.67 1.40 -23.69
N PRO A 369 -20.97 1.68 -23.48
CA PRO A 369 -21.77 2.48 -24.42
C PRO A 369 -21.26 3.92 -24.59
N ALA A 370 -20.55 4.44 -23.59
CA ALA A 370 -19.97 5.78 -23.60
C ALA A 370 -18.58 5.82 -24.28
N GLY A 371 -18.06 4.67 -24.71
CA GLY A 371 -16.71 4.51 -25.23
C GLY A 371 -15.83 3.66 -24.30
N PRO A 372 -14.53 3.56 -24.61
CA PRO A 372 -13.56 2.89 -23.76
C PRO A 372 -13.50 3.57 -22.37
N GLN A 373 -13.59 2.78 -21.31
CA GLN A 373 -13.49 3.23 -19.92
C GLN A 373 -12.32 2.51 -19.24
N PRO A 374 -11.31 3.22 -18.72
CA PRO A 374 -10.21 2.58 -18.00
C PRO A 374 -10.72 1.89 -16.73
N TRP A 375 -10.16 0.73 -16.43
CA TRP A 375 -10.43 -0.05 -15.24
C TRP A 375 -9.14 -0.65 -14.69
N LEU A 376 -8.99 -0.60 -13.36
CA LEU A 376 -7.86 -1.17 -12.63
C LEU A 376 -8.33 -2.40 -11.85
N TYR A 377 -7.79 -3.56 -12.20
CA TYR A 377 -7.77 -4.74 -11.35
C TYR A 377 -6.60 -4.55 -10.37
N PRO A 378 -6.85 -4.30 -9.07
CA PRO A 378 -5.78 -4.02 -8.14
C PRO A 378 -4.96 -5.27 -7.86
N SER A 379 -3.67 -5.07 -7.62
CA SER A 379 -2.78 -6.07 -7.06
C SER A 379 -3.18 -6.42 -5.61
N ARG A 380 -2.47 -7.40 -5.04
CA ARG A 380 -2.59 -7.74 -3.62
C ARG A 380 -2.19 -6.56 -2.72
N SER A 381 -1.04 -5.92 -2.98
CA SER A 381 -0.56 -4.78 -2.17
C SER A 381 -1.52 -3.59 -2.24
N GLN A 382 -2.06 -3.32 -3.43
CA GLN A 382 -3.04 -2.24 -3.63
C GLN A 382 -4.37 -2.50 -2.92
N CYS A 383 -4.75 -3.76 -2.66
CA CYS A 383 -5.89 -4.05 -1.80
C CYS A 383 -5.60 -3.64 -0.34
N ASP A 384 -4.38 -3.87 0.14
CA ASP A 384 -3.97 -3.62 1.52
C ASP A 384 -3.90 -2.13 1.86
N ALA A 385 -3.84 -1.25 0.85
CA ALA A 385 -3.93 0.20 1.02
C ALA A 385 -5.23 0.67 1.71
N CYS A 386 -6.34 -0.04 1.46
CA CYS A 386 -7.65 0.28 2.05
C CYS A 386 -8.14 -0.78 3.05
N HIS A 387 -7.74 -2.03 2.87
CA HIS A 387 -8.20 -3.16 3.66
C HIS A 387 -7.29 -3.39 4.89
N THR A 388 -7.17 -2.38 5.75
CA THR A 388 -6.29 -2.44 6.92
C THR A 388 -6.97 -3.04 8.16
N ARG A 389 -6.17 -3.39 9.16
CA ARG A 389 -6.64 -3.83 10.48
C ARG A 389 -7.58 -2.80 11.12
N GLU A 390 -7.19 -1.53 11.08
CA GLU A 390 -7.93 -0.41 11.65
C GLU A 390 -9.28 -0.26 10.96
N ALA A 391 -9.33 -0.51 9.65
CA ALA A 391 -10.56 -0.51 8.86
C ALA A 391 -11.43 -1.78 9.02
N GLY A 392 -10.96 -2.77 9.79
CA GLY A 392 -11.65 -4.04 10.02
C GLY A 392 -11.51 -5.05 8.88
N TYR A 393 -10.61 -4.81 7.92
CA TYR A 393 -10.38 -5.58 6.69
C TYR A 393 -11.60 -5.75 5.76
N ALA A 394 -12.69 -6.37 6.18
CA ALA A 394 -13.85 -6.69 5.33
C ALA A 394 -14.77 -5.48 5.08
N LEU A 395 -14.29 -4.52 4.28
CA LEU A 395 -15.01 -3.26 3.99
C LEU A 395 -16.44 -3.51 3.47
N GLY A 396 -17.42 -2.86 4.11
CA GLY A 396 -18.84 -2.98 3.78
C GLY A 396 -19.60 -4.08 4.52
N LEU A 397 -18.91 -4.95 5.28
CA LEU A 397 -19.50 -5.86 6.26
C LEU A 397 -19.34 -5.26 7.65
N SER A 398 -20.25 -4.34 7.99
CA SER A 398 -20.34 -3.72 9.32
C SER A 398 -21.77 -3.77 9.84
N SER A 399 -21.96 -3.61 11.15
CA SER A 399 -23.30 -3.67 11.72
C SER A 399 -24.19 -2.56 11.18
N ARG A 400 -23.69 -1.33 11.03
CA ARG A 400 -24.43 -0.21 10.44
C ARG A 400 -24.77 -0.40 8.96
N GLN A 401 -23.89 -1.02 8.18
CA GLN A 401 -24.13 -1.32 6.75
C GLN A 401 -25.20 -2.38 6.56
N LEU A 402 -25.20 -3.41 7.42
CA LEU A 402 -26.12 -4.55 7.35
C LEU A 402 -27.42 -4.32 8.11
N ASN A 403 -27.56 -3.26 8.90
CA ASN A 403 -28.81 -2.92 9.58
C ASN A 403 -29.83 -2.30 8.60
N SER A 404 -30.15 -3.03 7.54
CA SER A 404 -31.03 -2.63 6.45
C SER A 404 -31.71 -3.87 5.84
N PRO A 405 -32.84 -3.73 5.14
CA PRO A 405 -33.56 -4.87 4.59
C PRO A 405 -32.90 -5.46 3.33
N LEU A 406 -32.89 -6.79 3.22
CA LEU A 406 -32.57 -7.55 2.01
C LEU A 406 -33.56 -8.72 1.86
N ASP A 407 -33.92 -9.05 0.62
CA ASP A 407 -34.76 -10.21 0.33
C ASP A 407 -33.88 -11.45 0.10
N TYR A 408 -34.04 -12.45 0.95
CA TYR A 408 -33.37 -13.75 0.87
C TYR A 408 -34.25 -14.85 0.23
N GLY A 409 -35.37 -14.46 -0.42
CA GLY A 409 -36.32 -15.35 -1.10
C GLY A 409 -37.67 -15.50 -0.40
N ALA A 410 -37.82 -14.96 0.82
CA ALA A 410 -39.05 -14.99 1.61
C ALA A 410 -39.62 -13.57 1.88
N GLY A 411 -39.18 -12.59 1.10
CA GLY A 411 -39.48 -11.17 1.27
C GLY A 411 -38.38 -10.42 2.05
N PRO A 412 -38.44 -9.08 2.08
CA PRO A 412 -37.42 -8.26 2.73
C PRO A 412 -37.34 -8.50 4.24
N GLN A 413 -36.13 -8.78 4.74
CA GLN A 413 -35.83 -8.96 6.16
C GLN A 413 -34.60 -8.13 6.53
N ASN A 414 -34.50 -7.68 7.79
CA ASN A 414 -33.28 -7.04 8.27
C ASN A 414 -32.10 -8.02 8.19
N GLN A 415 -31.00 -7.64 7.53
CA GLN A 415 -29.90 -8.57 7.28
C GLN A 415 -29.24 -9.05 8.59
N LEU A 416 -29.07 -8.20 9.60
CA LEU A 416 -28.50 -8.62 10.90
C LEU A 416 -29.37 -9.69 11.57
N ALA A 417 -30.69 -9.50 11.57
CA ALA A 417 -31.62 -10.47 12.15
C ALA A 417 -31.58 -11.80 11.37
N ALA A 418 -31.66 -11.74 10.05
CA ALA A 418 -31.65 -12.91 9.18
C ALA A 418 -30.34 -13.72 9.31
N LEU A 419 -29.20 -13.02 9.35
CA LEU A 419 -27.89 -13.66 9.51
C LEU A 419 -27.72 -14.28 10.90
N ALA A 420 -28.22 -13.62 11.96
CA ALA A 420 -28.16 -14.17 13.31
C ALA A 420 -29.07 -15.39 13.48
N GLU A 421 -30.30 -15.35 12.94
CA GLU A 421 -31.23 -16.48 12.94
C GLU A 421 -30.68 -17.68 12.16
N ALA A 422 -30.03 -17.42 11.02
CA ALA A 422 -29.39 -18.45 10.20
C ALA A 422 -28.05 -18.97 10.78
N GLY A 423 -27.58 -18.42 11.91
CA GLY A 423 -26.35 -18.85 12.56
C GLY A 423 -25.04 -18.34 11.92
N TYR A 424 -25.11 -17.36 11.02
CA TYR A 424 -23.94 -16.74 10.39
C TYR A 424 -23.38 -15.55 11.17
N LEU A 425 -24.11 -15.04 12.15
CA LEU A 425 -23.72 -13.89 12.97
C LEU A 425 -24.05 -14.12 14.45
N ALA A 426 -23.09 -13.86 15.34
CA ALA A 426 -23.23 -13.98 16.77
C ALA A 426 -22.79 -12.70 17.51
N GLY A 427 -23.22 -12.57 18.77
CA GLY A 427 -22.71 -11.55 19.69
C GLY A 427 -23.23 -10.13 19.47
N LEU A 428 -24.34 -9.95 18.75
CA LEU A 428 -24.99 -8.63 18.63
C LEU A 428 -25.34 -8.07 20.03
N PRO A 429 -25.12 -6.77 20.27
CA PRO A 429 -25.31 -6.17 21.59
C PRO A 429 -26.79 -5.93 21.94
N GLY A 430 -27.69 -6.11 20.98
CA GLY A 430 -29.13 -5.91 21.13
C GLY A 430 -29.90 -6.27 19.85
N PRO A 431 -31.23 -6.13 19.86
CA PRO A 431 -32.05 -6.38 18.67
C PRO A 431 -31.73 -5.35 17.56
N PRO A 432 -31.70 -5.74 16.27
CA PRO A 432 -31.33 -4.83 15.17
C PRO A 432 -32.12 -3.52 15.11
N ALA A 433 -33.38 -3.51 15.56
CA ALA A 433 -34.21 -2.31 15.63
C ALA A 433 -33.68 -1.21 16.57
N GLU A 434 -32.82 -1.56 17.52
CA GLU A 434 -32.18 -0.65 18.48
C GLU A 434 -30.74 -0.30 18.08
N LEU A 435 -30.19 -0.97 17.06
CA LEU A 435 -28.82 -0.74 16.60
C LEU A 435 -28.78 0.43 15.62
N PRO A 436 -27.66 1.18 15.55
CA PRO A 436 -27.47 2.19 14.52
C PRO A 436 -27.50 1.59 13.11
N ALA A 437 -27.91 2.38 12.12
CA ALA A 437 -27.96 2.00 10.71
C ALA A 437 -27.44 3.14 9.83
N PHE A 438 -26.78 2.80 8.72
CA PHE A 438 -26.50 3.79 7.69
C PHE A 438 -27.72 4.02 6.80
N VAL A 439 -27.86 5.26 6.37
CA VAL A 439 -28.80 5.66 5.32
C VAL A 439 -28.12 5.54 3.96
N ALA A 440 -28.90 5.22 2.93
CA ALA A 440 -28.37 5.20 1.57
C ALA A 440 -28.02 6.63 1.12
N PRO A 441 -26.82 6.89 0.56
CA PRO A 441 -26.47 8.23 0.06
C PRO A 441 -27.44 8.78 -0.99
N THR A 442 -28.18 7.90 -1.66
CA THR A 442 -29.18 8.22 -2.68
C THR A 442 -30.60 8.41 -2.14
N ASP A 443 -30.85 8.19 -0.86
CA ASP A 443 -32.18 8.34 -0.26
C ASP A 443 -32.56 9.84 -0.18
N PRO A 444 -33.55 10.32 -0.95
CA PRO A 444 -33.90 11.73 -0.96
C PRO A 444 -34.53 12.23 0.35
N ASP A 445 -35.11 11.31 1.14
CA ASP A 445 -35.88 11.64 2.34
C ASP A 445 -35.01 11.65 3.60
N ALA A 446 -33.81 11.06 3.53
CA ALA A 446 -32.85 11.07 4.63
C ALA A 446 -32.14 12.43 4.75
N PRO A 447 -31.78 12.85 5.99
CA PRO A 447 -31.01 14.08 6.22
C PRO A 447 -29.72 14.11 5.41
N ILE A 448 -29.39 15.28 4.84
CA ILE A 448 -28.23 15.43 3.95
C ILE A 448 -26.92 15.07 4.64
N GLU A 449 -26.78 15.43 5.92
CA GLU A 449 -25.61 15.10 6.72
C GLU A 449 -25.47 13.58 6.83
N ALA A 450 -26.50 12.87 7.31
CA ALA A 450 -26.44 11.41 7.44
C ALA A 450 -26.02 10.70 6.13
N ARG A 451 -26.53 11.19 5.00
CA ARG A 451 -26.17 10.68 3.65
C ARG A 451 -24.73 10.99 3.27
N ALA A 452 -24.27 12.23 3.45
CA ALA A 452 -22.91 12.65 3.14
C ALA A 452 -21.89 11.96 4.03
N ARG A 453 -22.18 11.84 5.34
CA ARG A 453 -21.37 11.11 6.33
C ARG A 453 -21.26 9.62 5.97
N ALA A 454 -22.36 8.96 5.58
CA ALA A 454 -22.33 7.56 5.14
C ALA A 454 -21.50 7.37 3.86
N TRP A 455 -21.57 8.32 2.92
CA TRP A 455 -20.75 8.32 1.72
C TRP A 455 -19.26 8.49 2.04
N LEU A 456 -18.89 9.47 2.89
CA LEU A 456 -17.51 9.71 3.33
C LEU A 456 -16.95 8.51 4.11
N HIS A 457 -17.75 7.91 4.99
CA HIS A 457 -17.35 6.71 5.71
C HIS A 457 -16.98 5.58 4.74
N THR A 458 -17.85 5.33 3.78
CA THR A 458 -17.70 4.19 2.87
C THR A 458 -16.56 4.38 1.86
N ASN A 459 -16.33 5.60 1.38
CA ASN A 459 -15.37 5.87 0.30
C ASN A 459 -14.03 6.42 0.80
N CYS A 460 -13.95 6.91 2.05
CA CYS A 460 -12.77 7.64 2.52
C CYS A 460 -12.30 7.21 3.93
N ALA A 461 -13.19 6.76 4.83
CA ALA A 461 -12.78 6.48 6.21
C ALA A 461 -11.90 5.23 6.39
N GLY A 462 -11.81 4.34 5.39
CA GLY A 462 -10.80 3.27 5.41
C GLY A 462 -9.38 3.83 5.48
N CYS A 463 -9.13 4.92 4.75
CA CYS A 463 -7.86 5.65 4.71
C CYS A 463 -7.81 6.83 5.70
N HIS A 464 -8.96 7.32 6.17
CA HIS A 464 -9.04 8.51 7.01
C HIS A 464 -9.71 8.19 8.34
N ARG A 465 -8.91 7.57 9.22
CA ARG A 465 -9.25 7.20 10.59
C ARG A 465 -7.96 7.14 11.42
N PRO A 466 -8.05 7.15 12.76
CA PRO A 466 -6.89 6.98 13.63
C PRO A 466 -6.07 5.74 13.26
N ASP A 467 -4.75 5.87 13.37
CA ASP A 467 -3.76 4.82 13.13
C ASP A 467 -3.73 4.23 11.70
N SER A 468 -4.44 4.85 10.74
CA SER A 468 -4.37 4.44 9.33
C SER A 468 -2.97 4.67 8.72
N ARG A 469 -2.75 4.06 7.55
CA ARG A 469 -1.47 4.17 6.81
C ARG A 469 -1.26 5.50 6.10
N VAL A 470 -2.30 6.34 5.97
CA VAL A 470 -2.23 7.60 5.23
C VAL A 470 -1.77 8.74 6.14
N ASP A 471 -0.89 9.61 5.61
CA ASP A 471 -0.44 10.84 6.29
C ASP A 471 -1.54 11.92 6.31
N ALA A 472 -2.58 11.67 7.11
CA ALA A 472 -3.69 12.59 7.33
C ALA A 472 -4.14 12.51 8.79
N ASP A 473 -4.28 13.65 9.45
CA ASP A 473 -4.81 13.72 10.83
C ASP A 473 -6.28 14.08 10.84
N LEU A 474 -7.12 13.18 10.32
CA LEU A 474 -8.56 13.38 10.26
C LEU A 474 -9.32 12.05 10.32
N ASP A 475 -10.58 12.10 10.77
CA ASP A 475 -11.44 10.93 10.95
C ASP A 475 -12.78 11.11 10.21
N LEU A 476 -12.98 10.35 9.14
CA LEU A 476 -14.17 10.41 8.29
C LEU A 476 -15.23 9.35 8.64
N ARG A 477 -15.06 8.61 9.74
CA ARG A 477 -16.07 7.63 10.15
C ARG A 477 -17.37 8.35 10.51
N ALA A 478 -18.48 7.88 9.94
CA ALA A 478 -19.79 8.52 10.07
C ALA A 478 -20.29 8.68 11.52
N ASP A 479 -19.85 7.83 12.44
CA ASP A 479 -20.24 7.88 13.86
C ASP A 479 -19.40 8.84 14.71
N ILE A 480 -18.38 9.47 14.12
CA ILE A 480 -17.55 10.47 14.80
C ILE A 480 -18.23 11.84 14.69
N PRO A 481 -18.46 12.53 15.83
CA PRO A 481 -19.01 13.89 15.84
C PRO A 481 -18.13 14.86 15.03
N LEU A 482 -18.72 15.86 14.37
CA LEU A 482 -17.99 16.82 13.53
C LEU A 482 -16.83 17.50 14.28
N ALA A 483 -17.00 17.81 15.57
CA ALA A 483 -15.96 18.40 16.44
C ALA A 483 -14.73 17.49 16.63
N GLU A 484 -14.91 16.18 16.56
CA GLU A 484 -13.84 15.18 16.79
C GLU A 484 -13.19 14.70 15.49
N MET A 485 -13.78 15.01 14.34
CA MET A 485 -13.26 14.60 13.04
C MET A 485 -11.94 15.25 12.64
N LYS A 486 -11.60 16.39 13.27
CA LYS A 486 -10.41 17.21 12.93
C LYS A 486 -10.39 17.71 11.48
N ILE A 487 -11.54 18.13 10.95
CA ILE A 487 -11.62 18.69 9.58
C ILE A 487 -12.08 20.14 9.52
N CYS A 488 -12.80 20.63 10.53
CA CYS A 488 -13.47 21.93 10.48
C CYS A 488 -12.48 23.05 10.81
N ASP A 489 -12.24 23.96 9.86
CA ASP A 489 -11.24 25.04 9.95
C ASP A 489 -9.82 24.55 10.30
N VAL A 490 -9.49 23.31 9.88
CA VAL A 490 -8.18 22.69 10.10
C VAL A 490 -7.30 22.82 8.86
N GLU A 491 -6.07 23.26 9.03
CA GLU A 491 -5.07 23.31 7.95
C GLU A 491 -4.69 21.88 7.48
N PRO A 492 -4.71 21.59 6.18
CA PRO A 492 -4.30 20.28 5.65
C PRO A 492 -2.80 20.05 5.82
N ARG A 493 -2.38 18.82 6.17
CA ARG A 493 -0.95 18.42 6.15
C ARG A 493 -0.29 18.57 4.77
N HIS A 494 -1.09 18.41 3.71
CA HIS A 494 -0.68 18.54 2.32
C HIS A 494 -1.59 19.58 1.63
N PRO A 495 -1.29 20.88 1.76
CA PRO A 495 -2.09 21.94 1.15
C PRO A 495 -2.02 21.88 -0.37
N ASP A 496 -3.06 22.36 -1.05
CA ASP A 496 -3.03 22.53 -2.49
C ASP A 496 -2.22 23.79 -2.83
N PRO A 497 -1.14 23.74 -3.64
CA PRO A 497 -0.41 24.94 -4.04
C PRO A 497 -1.26 25.95 -4.82
N ALA A 498 -2.37 25.53 -5.42
CA ALA A 498 -3.32 26.43 -6.06
C ALA A 498 -4.20 27.18 -5.05
N ASP A 499 -4.35 26.64 -3.83
CA ASP A 499 -5.15 27.21 -2.75
C ASP A 499 -4.55 26.83 -1.37
N PRO A 500 -3.37 27.37 -1.02
CA PRO A 500 -2.57 26.88 0.10
C PRO A 500 -3.19 27.17 1.47
N GLU A 501 -4.11 28.13 1.55
CA GLU A 501 -4.79 28.56 2.77
C GLU A 501 -6.13 27.84 2.99
N ALA A 502 -6.56 26.99 2.05
CA ALA A 502 -7.83 26.28 2.15
C ALA A 502 -7.82 25.28 3.32
N PRO A 503 -8.78 25.35 4.26
CA PRO A 503 -8.91 24.36 5.31
C PRO A 503 -9.44 23.03 4.74
N LEU A 504 -9.32 21.96 5.52
CA LEU A 504 -9.89 20.65 5.21
C LEU A 504 -11.40 20.74 4.93
N LEU A 505 -12.12 21.51 5.75
CA LEU A 505 -13.53 21.89 5.58
C LEU A 505 -13.74 23.31 6.09
N ALA A 506 -14.30 24.17 5.24
CA ALA A 506 -14.81 25.50 5.56
C ALA A 506 -16.36 25.47 5.59
N PRO A 507 -17.01 25.71 6.74
CA PRO A 507 -18.46 25.76 6.83
C PRO A 507 -19.08 26.77 5.85
N GLY A 508 -20.07 26.35 5.07
CA GLY A 508 -20.73 27.24 4.11
C GLY A 508 -19.91 27.56 2.85
N ASP A 509 -18.69 27.03 2.72
CA ASP A 509 -17.86 27.19 1.52
C ASP A 509 -17.29 25.84 1.05
N ALA A 510 -18.09 25.12 0.28
CA ALA A 510 -17.64 23.87 -0.33
C ALA A 510 -16.48 24.10 -1.30
N ALA A 511 -16.43 25.22 -2.03
CA ALA A 511 -15.40 25.46 -3.04
C ALA A 511 -14.03 25.70 -2.41
N GLY A 512 -13.98 26.38 -1.26
CA GLY A 512 -12.78 26.60 -0.44
C GLY A 512 -12.44 25.45 0.52
N SER A 513 -13.14 24.31 0.45
CA SER A 513 -12.87 23.14 1.29
C SER A 513 -12.03 22.11 0.55
N VAL A 514 -10.84 21.78 1.07
CA VAL A 514 -9.94 20.78 0.45
C VAL A 514 -10.63 19.41 0.28
N LEU A 515 -11.47 19.00 1.23
CA LEU A 515 -12.22 17.75 1.12
C LEU A 515 -13.05 17.71 -0.18
N PHE A 516 -13.76 18.79 -0.51
CA PHE A 516 -14.56 18.86 -1.74
C PHE A 516 -13.70 19.03 -3.00
N GLN A 517 -12.61 19.80 -2.92
CA GLN A 517 -11.67 19.97 -4.03
C GLN A 517 -11.09 18.63 -4.48
N ARG A 518 -10.66 17.77 -3.55
CA ARG A 518 -10.08 16.45 -3.84
C ARG A 518 -11.08 15.45 -4.43
N LEU A 519 -12.38 15.60 -4.14
CA LEU A 519 -13.44 14.78 -4.75
C LEU A 519 -13.70 15.14 -6.23
N ARG A 520 -13.28 16.33 -6.69
CA ARG A 520 -13.56 16.87 -8.03
C ARG A 520 -12.53 16.53 -9.09
N VAL A 521 -11.35 16.09 -8.68
CA VAL A 521 -10.20 15.91 -9.55
C VAL A 521 -9.82 14.44 -9.66
N ARG A 522 -9.16 14.09 -10.76
CA ARG A 522 -8.50 12.79 -10.95
C ARG A 522 -7.03 13.04 -11.27
N GLY A 523 -6.13 12.21 -10.73
CA GLY A 523 -4.68 12.39 -10.73
C GLY A 523 -4.08 12.44 -9.32
N GLU A 524 -2.92 13.09 -9.17
CA GLU A 524 -2.05 13.03 -7.99
C GLU A 524 -2.75 13.30 -6.64
N ARG A 525 -3.77 14.17 -6.60
CA ARG A 525 -4.48 14.55 -5.36
C ARG A 525 -5.93 14.11 -5.30
N GLN A 526 -6.30 13.13 -6.12
CA GLN A 526 -7.67 12.63 -6.14
C GLN A 526 -8.01 11.90 -4.83
N MET A 527 -9.26 12.01 -4.41
CA MET A 527 -9.83 11.14 -3.38
C MET A 527 -11.07 10.42 -3.93
N PRO A 528 -11.12 9.06 -3.84
CA PRO A 528 -10.08 8.15 -3.34
C PRO A 528 -8.86 8.01 -4.30
N PRO A 529 -7.64 7.73 -3.80
CA PRO A 529 -6.42 7.68 -4.62
C PRO A 529 -6.34 6.44 -5.54
N LEU A 530 -7.06 5.37 -5.21
CA LEU A 530 -7.00 4.09 -5.93
C LEU A 530 -8.39 3.67 -6.45
N GLY A 531 -8.39 2.97 -7.58
CA GLY A 531 -9.56 2.24 -8.09
C GLY A 531 -10.67 3.11 -8.69
N THR A 532 -10.37 4.37 -9.03
CA THR A 532 -11.31 5.25 -9.74
C THR A 532 -10.64 6.15 -10.76
N PHE A 533 -11.24 6.24 -11.95
CA PHE A 533 -10.81 7.09 -13.07
C PHE A 533 -11.83 8.17 -13.44
N ALA A 534 -13.08 8.08 -12.95
CA ALA A 534 -14.11 9.08 -13.17
C ALA A 534 -14.52 9.79 -11.87
N VAL A 535 -15.12 10.97 -11.96
CA VAL A 535 -15.65 11.69 -10.79
C VAL A 535 -17.01 11.12 -10.38
N ASP A 536 -17.19 10.75 -9.11
CA ASP A 536 -18.53 10.49 -8.56
C ASP A 536 -19.29 11.81 -8.41
N LEU A 537 -19.96 12.24 -9.49
CA LEU A 537 -20.68 13.50 -9.49
C LEU A 537 -21.76 13.55 -8.39
N ARG A 538 -22.44 12.43 -8.11
CA ARG A 538 -23.49 12.38 -7.09
C ARG A 538 -22.92 12.44 -5.69
N GLY A 539 -21.86 11.68 -5.41
CA GLY A 539 -21.14 11.71 -4.15
C GLY A 539 -20.52 13.07 -3.86
N ARG A 540 -19.84 13.65 -4.85
CA ARG A 540 -19.30 15.01 -4.83
C ARG A 540 -20.38 16.02 -4.48
N ASP A 541 -21.48 16.05 -5.23
CA ASP A 541 -22.54 17.05 -5.05
C ASP A 541 -23.22 16.90 -3.69
N LEU A 542 -23.38 15.67 -3.20
CA LEU A 542 -23.89 15.39 -1.86
C LEU A 542 -22.98 15.96 -0.77
N VAL A 543 -21.67 15.70 -0.84
CA VAL A 543 -20.70 16.22 0.14
C VAL A 543 -20.61 17.74 0.07
N GLY A 544 -20.60 18.32 -1.14
CA GLY A 544 -20.59 19.77 -1.32
C GLY A 544 -21.83 20.44 -0.74
N ALA A 545 -23.01 19.87 -0.99
CA ALA A 545 -24.26 20.38 -0.44
C ALA A 545 -24.34 20.24 1.09
N TRP A 546 -23.74 19.20 1.69
CA TRP A 546 -23.60 19.09 3.14
C TRP A 546 -22.71 20.21 3.70
N ILE A 547 -21.52 20.41 3.13
CA ILE A 547 -20.61 21.49 3.57
C ILE A 547 -21.28 22.86 3.48
N GLN A 548 -22.02 23.10 2.40
CA GLN A 548 -22.74 24.35 2.15
C GLN A 548 -23.83 24.66 3.20
N GLN A 549 -24.37 23.64 3.88
CA GLN A 549 -25.39 23.80 4.92
C GLN A 549 -24.81 24.02 6.33
N LEU A 550 -23.50 23.85 6.51
CA LEU A 550 -22.87 24.09 7.81
C LEU A 550 -22.79 25.59 8.08
N GLU A 551 -23.31 26.03 9.23
CA GLU A 551 -23.31 27.44 9.64
C GLU A 551 -22.01 27.87 10.35
N GLY A 552 -21.23 26.90 10.84
CA GLY A 552 -19.97 27.13 11.55
C GLY A 552 -19.38 25.82 12.09
N CYS A 553 -18.18 25.91 12.64
CA CYS A 553 -17.55 24.79 13.34
C CYS A 553 -18.12 24.64 14.77
N PRO A 554 -18.35 23.39 15.22
CA PRO A 554 -18.85 23.10 16.55
C PRO A 554 -17.82 23.35 17.67
#